data_AF-A0A0F6QZ74-F1
#
_entry.id   AF-A0A0F6QZ74-F1
#
_cell.length_a   1.000
_cell.length_b   1.000
_cell.length_c   1.000
_cell.angle_alpha   90.00
_cell.angle_beta   90.00
_cell.angle_gamma   90.00
#
_symmetry.space_group_name_H-M   'P 1'
#
loop_
_entity.id
_entity.type
_entity.pdbx_description
1 polymer ?
#
loop_
_entity_poly.entity_id
_entity_poly.type
_entity_poly.pdbx_seq_one_letter_code
_entity_poly.pdbx_strand_id
1 'polypeptide(L)'
;MIATGLAVGVVFGAVLQRGRFCVTGMLRDIFMNKTWRGFTALMILISVHAFGLTLLTQLGIISPEISNFTPAAIMIGGFIFGMGIILSGGCASGTWYRSAEGLVGSWIALLFYGLSAAAMKSGPLESFDGWFKQWETDLTTIHGFLGISPWMLVAVVWVITFFLWRHYRLKDAGRQTFDLGQPWYSKPLPMYTAAILVGIIGTIAFPLSAATGRNSGLGITTPSADVMRWSTTGDDSYMNWGTMLVIGLFIGAFIAAKVAGEFRVRVPDAQTAYRSIGGGIMMGVGASLAGGCTVGNGMVETSLFSFKGWIALLFIALGVGFGAKLWLKPRKANSGQPTANYNTTDAMDNAPVNTGGESAQNRAANDDNVSVPQLNLVNATSAVSLATKPKTPEKARPLGNGRYALDTLGAVCPFPLIEAKQVMAELQPGEALVIDFDCTQATDSIPAWAADEGHTVEDFKRVSDAGWQMTVVKGG
;
A
#
# COMPACT_ATOMS: atom_id res chain seq x y z
N MET A 1 -20.30 -12.78 22.69
CA MET A 1 -19.22 -11.77 22.73
C MET A 1 -18.27 -11.84 21.52
N ILE A 2 -17.84 -13.01 21.05
CA ILE A 2 -16.96 -13.16 19.87
C ILE A 2 -17.54 -12.52 18.59
N ALA A 3 -18.87 -12.53 18.41
CA ALA A 3 -19.56 -11.85 17.31
C ALA A 3 -19.29 -10.32 17.24
N THR A 4 -18.91 -9.68 18.35
CA THR A 4 -18.50 -8.28 18.34
C THR A 4 -17.20 -8.09 17.55
N GLY A 5 -16.31 -9.08 17.56
CA GLY A 5 -15.09 -9.08 16.74
C GLY A 5 -15.45 -9.06 15.26
N LEU A 6 -16.43 -9.87 14.85
CA LEU A 6 -16.94 -9.88 13.47
C LEU A 6 -17.54 -8.52 13.09
N ALA A 7 -18.41 -7.95 13.93
CA ALA A 7 -19.04 -6.66 13.69
C ALA A 7 -18.02 -5.51 13.58
N VAL A 8 -17.08 -5.44 14.53
CA VAL A 8 -15.96 -4.49 14.49
C VAL A 8 -15.10 -4.71 13.26
N GLY A 9 -14.81 -5.96 12.91
CA GLY A 9 -14.09 -6.35 11.70
C GLY A 9 -14.77 -5.81 10.44
N VAL A 10 -16.09 -6.00 10.29
CA VAL A 10 -16.85 -5.52 9.12
C VAL A 10 -16.74 -4.00 8.98
N VAL A 11 -16.96 -3.26 10.07
CA VAL A 11 -16.83 -1.79 10.05
C VAL A 11 -15.38 -1.38 9.75
N PHE A 12 -14.41 -2.05 10.37
CA PHE A 12 -12.99 -1.77 10.18
C PHE A 12 -12.55 -2.02 8.74
N GLY A 13 -12.92 -3.15 8.15
CA GLY A 13 -12.64 -3.50 6.77
C GLY A 13 -13.25 -2.52 5.77
N ALA A 14 -14.50 -2.10 6.01
CA ALA A 14 -15.15 -1.08 5.18
C ALA A 14 -14.40 0.26 5.26
N VAL A 15 -14.05 0.73 6.46
CA VAL A 15 -13.29 2.00 6.62
C VAL A 15 -11.90 1.91 5.97
N LEU A 16 -11.19 0.79 6.12
CA LEU A 16 -9.88 0.59 5.51
C LEU A 16 -9.95 0.60 3.98
N GLN A 17 -10.92 -0.10 3.39
CA GLN A 17 -11.11 -0.17 1.95
C GLN A 17 -11.49 1.21 1.39
N ARG A 18 -12.51 1.87 1.97
CA ARG A 18 -12.99 3.18 1.52
C ARG A 18 -11.98 4.30 1.74
N GLY A 19 -11.22 4.24 2.83
CA GLY A 19 -10.17 5.20 3.17
C GLY A 19 -8.81 4.88 2.57
N ARG A 20 -8.69 3.73 1.87
CA ARG A 20 -7.45 3.20 1.28
C ARG A 20 -6.27 3.26 2.26
N PHE A 21 -6.58 3.02 3.53
CA PHE A 21 -5.70 3.31 4.65
C PHE A 21 -4.60 2.26 4.74
N CYS A 22 -3.47 2.56 4.09
CA CYS A 22 -2.35 1.63 3.96
C CYS A 22 -1.07 2.22 4.56
N VAL A 23 -0.69 1.72 5.74
CA VAL A 23 0.53 2.15 6.46
C VAL A 23 1.79 1.94 5.60
N THR A 24 1.81 0.90 4.76
CA THR A 24 2.88 0.69 3.77
C THR A 24 3.06 1.88 2.84
N GLY A 25 1.97 2.37 2.24
CA GLY A 25 2.02 3.52 1.35
C GLY A 25 2.54 4.74 2.09
N MET A 26 2.02 4.97 3.31
CA MET A 26 2.43 6.10 4.15
C MET A 26 3.94 6.10 4.45
N LEU A 27 4.52 4.94 4.83
CA LEU A 27 5.95 4.83 5.13
C LEU A 27 6.81 4.88 3.87
N ARG A 28 6.40 4.20 2.80
CA ARG A 28 7.12 4.17 1.52
C ARG A 28 7.20 5.57 0.89
N ASP A 29 6.12 6.34 0.97
CA ASP A 29 6.03 7.65 0.33
C ASP A 29 6.97 8.68 0.98
N ILE A 30 7.40 8.46 2.24
CA ILE A 30 8.47 9.26 2.87
C ILE A 30 9.79 9.10 2.10
N PHE A 31 10.14 7.87 1.71
CA PHE A 31 11.40 7.58 1.02
C PHE A 31 11.32 7.83 -0.49
N MET A 32 10.20 7.44 -1.12
CA MET A 32 10.05 7.49 -2.58
C MET A 32 9.56 8.85 -3.07
N ASN A 33 8.55 9.42 -2.40
CA ASN A 33 7.87 10.64 -2.80
C ASN A 33 8.29 11.85 -1.96
N LYS A 34 9.18 11.67 -0.95
CA LYS A 34 9.64 12.72 -0.02
C LYS A 34 8.49 13.49 0.64
N THR A 35 7.35 12.83 0.84
CA THR A 35 6.14 13.44 1.41
C THR A 35 5.74 12.76 2.71
N TRP A 36 5.40 13.56 3.72
CA TRP A 36 4.93 13.11 5.02
C TRP A 36 3.40 13.20 5.16
N ARG A 37 2.67 13.44 4.05
CA ARG A 37 1.20 13.50 4.05
C ARG A 37 0.57 12.24 4.65
N GLY A 38 1.04 11.07 4.20
CA GLY A 38 0.54 9.79 4.70
C GLY A 38 0.90 9.55 6.16
N PHE A 39 2.13 9.90 6.56
CA PHE A 39 2.56 9.81 7.96
C PHE A 39 1.74 10.71 8.88
N THR A 40 1.30 11.88 8.41
CA THR A 40 0.41 12.76 9.15
C THR A 40 -0.92 12.07 9.47
N ALA A 41 -1.47 11.28 8.54
CA ALA A 41 -2.66 10.48 8.80
C ALA A 41 -2.40 9.41 9.89
N LEU A 42 -1.23 8.76 9.88
CA LEU A 42 -0.84 7.84 10.94
C LEU A 42 -0.72 8.55 12.30
N MET A 43 -0.18 9.78 12.35
CA MET A 43 -0.09 10.58 13.58
C MET A 43 -1.47 11.01 14.11
N ILE A 44 -2.41 11.35 13.22
CA ILE A 44 -3.81 11.63 13.60
C ILE A 44 -4.46 10.40 14.24
N LEU A 45 -4.27 9.22 13.63
CA LEU A 45 -4.76 7.97 14.18
C LEU A 45 -4.17 7.72 15.57
N ILE A 46 -2.84 7.80 15.73
CA ILE A 46 -2.17 7.59 17.01
C ILE A 46 -2.64 8.60 18.05
N SER A 47 -2.86 9.86 17.67
CA SER A 47 -3.38 10.91 18.58
C SER A 47 -4.75 10.56 19.15
N VAL A 48 -5.68 10.13 18.30
CA VAL A 48 -7.05 9.77 18.71
C VAL A 48 -7.02 8.49 19.55
N HIS A 49 -6.24 7.51 19.12
CA HIS A 49 -6.16 6.21 19.77
C HIS A 49 -5.43 6.28 21.12
N ALA A 50 -4.34 7.05 21.23
CA ALA A 50 -3.60 7.27 22.48
C ALA A 50 -4.46 7.99 23.54
N PHE A 51 -5.22 9.00 23.14
CA PHE A 51 -6.20 9.65 24.01
C PHE A 51 -7.24 8.64 24.50
N GLY A 52 -7.82 7.87 23.58
CA GLY A 52 -8.83 6.85 23.86
C GLY A 52 -8.36 5.78 24.85
N LEU A 53 -7.20 5.17 24.59
CA LEU A 53 -6.66 4.13 25.47
C LEU A 53 -6.22 4.67 26.83
N THR A 54 -5.62 5.86 26.88
CA THR A 54 -5.22 6.48 28.16
C THR A 54 -6.44 6.75 29.03
N LEU A 55 -7.52 7.25 28.43
CA LEU A 55 -8.79 7.48 29.12
C LEU A 55 -9.40 6.17 29.63
N LEU A 56 -9.51 5.15 28.78
CA LEU A 56 -10.07 3.84 29.16
C LEU A 56 -9.26 3.15 30.26
N THR A 57 -7.93 3.28 30.22
CA THR A 57 -7.02 2.74 31.25
C THR A 57 -7.22 3.44 32.59
N GLN A 58 -7.37 4.77 32.59
CA GLN A 58 -7.62 5.53 33.83
C GLN A 58 -9.00 5.26 34.43
N LEU A 59 -9.99 4.98 33.59
CA LEU A 59 -11.31 4.54 34.03
C LEU A 59 -11.33 3.09 34.55
N GLY A 60 -10.21 2.36 34.48
CA GLY A 60 -10.13 0.96 34.91
C GLY A 60 -10.93 -0.02 34.03
N ILE A 61 -11.36 0.41 32.84
CA ILE A 61 -12.14 -0.41 31.90
C ILE A 61 -11.24 -1.44 31.21
N ILE A 62 -9.97 -1.07 30.99
CA ILE A 62 -8.96 -1.92 30.34
C ILE A 62 -7.67 -1.96 31.18
N SER A 63 -7.02 -3.12 31.18
CA SER A 63 -5.67 -3.30 31.71
C SER A 63 -4.78 -3.75 30.55
N PRO A 64 -4.06 -2.82 29.88
CA PRO A 64 -3.24 -3.17 28.74
C PRO A 64 -2.09 -4.10 29.15
N GLU A 65 -2.03 -5.30 28.58
CA GLU A 65 -0.85 -6.15 28.68
C GLU A 65 0.19 -5.69 27.67
N ILE A 66 1.25 -5.06 28.17
CA ILE A 66 2.35 -4.56 27.35
C ILE A 66 3.45 -5.59 27.42
N SER A 67 3.72 -6.28 26.30
CA SER A 67 4.76 -7.31 26.25
C SER A 67 6.14 -6.70 26.52
N ASN A 68 7.02 -7.49 27.14
CA ASN A 68 8.40 -7.13 27.40
C ASN A 68 9.13 -6.74 26.11
N PHE A 69 10.08 -5.81 26.25
CA PHE A 69 10.89 -5.35 25.14
C PHE A 69 11.99 -6.36 24.82
N THR A 70 11.89 -7.00 23.65
CA THR A 70 12.89 -7.94 23.09
C THR A 70 13.64 -7.25 21.94
N PRO A 71 14.73 -6.50 22.21
CA PRO A 71 15.28 -5.55 21.25
C PRO A 71 15.72 -6.22 19.94
N ALA A 72 16.44 -7.34 20.02
CA ALA A 72 16.95 -8.06 18.85
C ALA A 72 15.81 -8.55 17.96
N ALA A 73 14.80 -9.19 18.54
CA ALA A 73 13.64 -9.72 17.83
C ALA A 73 12.82 -8.61 17.16
N ILE A 74 12.67 -7.47 17.84
CA ILE A 74 11.90 -6.32 17.35
C ILE A 74 12.63 -5.61 16.20
N MET A 75 13.93 -5.38 16.33
CA MET A 75 14.73 -4.69 15.31
C MET A 75 14.84 -5.54 14.04
N ILE A 76 15.23 -6.82 14.19
CA ILE A 76 15.41 -7.74 13.05
C ILE A 76 14.04 -8.08 12.44
N GLY A 77 13.06 -8.44 13.27
CA GLY A 77 11.72 -8.77 12.83
C GLY A 77 11.03 -7.59 12.14
N GLY A 78 11.14 -6.39 12.72
CA GLY A 78 10.59 -5.16 12.13
C GLY A 78 11.21 -4.84 10.78
N PHE A 79 12.53 -4.97 10.64
CA PHE A 79 13.23 -4.75 9.37
C PHE A 79 12.82 -5.76 8.29
N ILE A 80 12.80 -7.06 8.62
CA ILE A 80 12.35 -8.13 7.71
C ILE A 80 10.89 -7.93 7.31
N PHE A 81 10.03 -7.57 8.27
CA PHE A 81 8.63 -7.25 8.01
C PHE A 81 8.50 -6.08 7.03
N GLY A 82 9.26 -4.99 7.25
CA GLY A 82 9.28 -3.83 6.38
C GLY A 82 9.72 -4.14 4.94
N MET A 83 10.71 -5.01 4.77
CA MET A 83 11.10 -5.51 3.45
C MET A 83 10.00 -6.36 2.80
N GLY A 84 9.41 -7.27 3.57
CA GLY A 84 8.34 -8.17 3.09
C GLY A 84 7.10 -7.41 2.60
N ILE A 85 6.75 -6.31 3.29
CA ILE A 85 5.68 -5.38 2.89
C ILE A 85 5.88 -4.85 1.45
N ILE A 86 7.11 -4.52 1.06
CA ILE A 86 7.40 -3.99 -0.28
C ILE A 86 7.21 -5.07 -1.34
N LEU A 87 7.66 -6.29 -1.06
CA LEU A 87 7.54 -7.43 -1.98
C LEU A 87 6.09 -7.90 -2.16
N SER A 88 5.31 -7.92 -1.07
CA SER A 88 3.89 -8.30 -1.11
C SER A 88 2.99 -7.20 -1.68
N GLY A 89 3.48 -5.96 -1.74
CA GLY A 89 2.71 -4.79 -2.14
C GLY A 89 1.65 -4.37 -1.12
N GLY A 90 1.67 -4.86 0.12
CA GLY A 90 0.66 -4.56 1.14
C GLY A 90 1.15 -4.74 2.58
N CYS A 91 0.59 -3.99 3.53
CA CYS A 91 0.75 -4.28 4.96
C CYS A 91 -0.20 -5.40 5.39
N ALA A 92 -0.09 -5.91 6.61
CA ALA A 92 -0.95 -7.00 7.09
C ALA A 92 -2.45 -6.74 6.87
N SER A 93 -3.00 -5.61 7.35
CA SER A 93 -4.39 -5.23 7.10
C SER A 93 -4.66 -4.89 5.63
N GLY A 94 -3.66 -4.30 4.96
CA GLY A 94 -3.63 -4.05 3.51
C GLY A 94 -3.92 -5.30 2.69
N THR A 95 -3.18 -6.36 2.95
CA THR A 95 -3.30 -7.64 2.24
C THR A 95 -4.68 -8.25 2.43
N TRP A 96 -5.30 -8.11 3.62
CA TRP A 96 -6.66 -8.58 3.86
C TRP A 96 -7.71 -7.80 3.06
N TYR A 97 -7.76 -6.47 3.15
CA TYR A 97 -8.80 -5.71 2.43
C TYR A 97 -8.57 -5.72 0.92
N ARG A 98 -7.31 -5.74 0.44
CA ARG A 98 -6.99 -5.84 -0.99
C ARG A 98 -7.29 -7.23 -1.56
N SER A 99 -7.18 -8.27 -0.74
CA SER A 99 -7.69 -9.60 -1.09
C SER A 99 -9.20 -9.53 -1.35
N ALA A 100 -9.94 -8.78 -0.55
CA ALA A 100 -11.37 -8.57 -0.75
C ALA A 100 -11.71 -7.71 -1.99
N GLU A 101 -10.79 -6.85 -2.46
CA GLU A 101 -10.94 -6.09 -3.72
C GLU A 101 -10.72 -6.94 -4.98
N GLY A 102 -10.27 -8.19 -4.84
CA GLY A 102 -10.04 -9.13 -5.94
C GLY A 102 -8.60 -9.22 -6.44
N LEU A 103 -7.62 -8.71 -5.69
CA LEU A 103 -6.21 -8.80 -6.06
C LEU A 103 -5.63 -10.18 -5.73
N VAL A 104 -5.43 -11.03 -6.75
CA VAL A 104 -4.96 -12.41 -6.57
C VAL A 104 -3.54 -12.46 -5.97
N GLY A 105 -2.68 -11.47 -6.29
CA GLY A 105 -1.37 -11.35 -5.64
C GLY A 105 -1.47 -11.18 -4.11
N SER A 106 -2.50 -10.46 -3.63
CA SER A 106 -2.75 -10.33 -2.20
C SER A 106 -3.27 -11.64 -1.58
N TRP A 107 -3.98 -12.49 -2.33
CA TRP A 107 -4.39 -13.82 -1.85
C TRP A 107 -3.18 -14.71 -1.57
N ILE A 108 -2.24 -14.73 -2.53
CA ILE A 108 -0.97 -15.45 -2.40
C ILE A 108 -0.19 -14.93 -1.18
N ALA A 109 0.01 -13.61 -1.10
CA ALA A 109 0.72 -13.01 0.02
C ALA A 109 0.04 -13.31 1.36
N LEU A 110 -1.30 -13.28 1.43
CA LEU A 110 -2.07 -13.55 2.64
C LEU A 110 -1.90 -14.99 3.11
N LEU A 111 -1.95 -15.95 2.18
CA LEU A 111 -1.76 -17.37 2.45
C LEU A 111 -0.38 -17.62 3.09
N PHE A 112 0.68 -17.17 2.42
CA PHE A 112 2.04 -17.36 2.90
C PHE A 112 2.35 -16.56 4.18
N TYR A 113 1.74 -15.39 4.34
CA TYR A 113 1.79 -14.62 5.59
C TYR A 113 1.17 -15.37 6.77
N GLY A 114 -0.05 -15.86 6.62
CA GLY A 114 -0.73 -16.63 7.66
C GLY A 114 0.02 -17.92 8.01
N LEU A 115 0.48 -18.65 6.98
CA LEU A 115 1.20 -19.92 7.16
C LEU A 115 2.54 -19.72 7.86
N SER A 116 3.35 -18.76 7.42
CA SER A 116 4.66 -18.50 8.06
C SER A 116 4.50 -17.92 9.47
N ALA A 117 3.48 -17.11 9.72
CA ALA A 117 3.16 -16.63 11.07
C ALA A 117 2.70 -17.78 11.99
N ALA A 118 1.88 -18.72 11.49
CA ALA A 118 1.48 -19.91 12.23
C ALA A 118 2.69 -20.83 12.53
N ALA A 119 3.56 -21.04 11.54
CA ALA A 119 4.76 -21.85 11.67
C ALA A 119 5.75 -21.29 12.71
N MET A 120 5.86 -19.96 12.81
CA MET A 120 6.74 -19.31 13.78
C MET A 120 6.20 -19.28 15.20
N LYS A 121 4.88 -19.23 15.37
CA LYS A 121 4.26 -19.05 16.68
C LYS A 121 3.86 -20.34 17.39
N SER A 122 3.66 -21.43 16.67
CA SER A 122 3.25 -22.73 17.24
C SER A 122 3.66 -23.92 16.38
N GLY A 123 4.59 -23.70 15.45
CA GLY A 123 4.98 -24.69 14.46
C GLY A 123 6.45 -25.05 14.61
N PRO A 124 7.05 -25.64 13.56
CA PRO A 124 8.43 -26.10 13.58
C PRO A 124 9.46 -25.01 13.87
N LEU A 125 9.08 -23.74 13.69
CA LEU A 125 9.96 -22.59 13.86
C LEU A 125 9.76 -21.88 15.22
N GLU A 126 8.95 -22.42 16.12
CA GLU A 126 8.71 -21.84 17.45
C GLU A 126 9.99 -21.70 18.27
N SER A 127 10.88 -22.71 18.24
CA SER A 127 12.17 -22.65 18.94
C SER A 127 13.05 -21.49 18.45
N PHE A 128 12.95 -21.14 17.17
CA PHE A 128 13.68 -20.01 16.60
C PHE A 128 13.11 -18.67 17.06
N ASP A 129 11.78 -18.55 17.13
CA ASP A 129 11.11 -17.37 17.69
C ASP A 129 11.43 -17.20 19.19
N GLY A 130 11.39 -18.29 19.95
CA GLY A 130 11.74 -18.33 21.37
C GLY A 130 13.21 -17.93 21.63
N TRP A 131 14.15 -18.41 20.81
CA TRP A 131 15.56 -18.04 20.93
C TRP A 131 15.81 -16.54 20.77
N PHE A 132 15.06 -15.86 19.90
CA PHE A 132 15.14 -14.41 19.78
C PHE A 132 14.47 -13.68 20.95
N LYS A 133 13.39 -14.25 21.49
CA LYS A 133 12.61 -13.66 22.59
C LYS A 133 13.21 -13.86 23.97
N GLN A 134 14.13 -14.80 24.16
CA GLN A 134 14.83 -14.99 25.44
C GLN A 134 15.65 -13.76 25.87
N TRP A 135 16.02 -12.90 24.91
CA TRP A 135 16.73 -11.63 25.15
C TRP A 135 15.72 -10.52 25.46
N GLU A 136 14.92 -10.73 26.50
CA GLU A 136 13.94 -9.75 26.96
C GLU A 136 14.54 -8.78 27.99
N THR A 137 13.90 -7.62 28.08
CA THR A 137 14.23 -6.58 29.06
C THR A 137 12.94 -6.13 29.72
N ASP A 138 13.04 -5.67 30.97
CA ASP A 138 11.89 -5.21 31.76
C ASP A 138 11.32 -3.85 31.30
N LEU A 139 11.84 -3.30 30.20
CA LEU A 139 11.35 -2.07 29.61
C LEU A 139 10.01 -2.33 28.91
N THR A 140 8.95 -1.69 29.39
CA THR A 140 7.62 -1.79 28.79
C THR A 140 7.24 -0.47 28.10
N THR A 141 7.09 0.60 28.87
CA THR A 141 6.59 1.90 28.40
C THR A 141 7.56 3.05 28.66
N ILE A 142 7.53 4.03 27.75
CA ILE A 142 8.33 5.25 27.86
C ILE A 142 7.90 6.06 29.08
N HIS A 143 6.59 6.17 29.33
CA HIS A 143 6.07 6.91 30.48
C HIS A 143 6.39 6.22 31.81
N GLY A 144 6.35 4.88 31.85
CA GLY A 144 6.72 4.11 33.04
C GLY A 144 8.20 4.25 33.38
N PHE A 145 9.07 4.21 32.38
CA PHE A 145 10.51 4.41 32.55
C PHE A 145 10.87 5.83 33.01
N LEU A 146 10.21 6.84 32.45
CA LEU A 146 10.46 8.26 32.79
C LEU A 146 9.73 8.73 34.06
N GLY A 147 8.83 7.92 34.62
CA GLY A 147 7.99 8.31 35.76
C GLY A 147 7.03 9.47 35.47
N ILE A 148 6.70 9.69 34.20
CA ILE A 148 5.84 10.80 33.75
C ILE A 148 4.41 10.33 33.51
N SER A 149 3.44 11.23 33.68
CA SER A 149 2.05 10.96 33.30
C SER A 149 1.92 10.67 31.79
N PRO A 150 1.18 9.63 31.38
CA PRO A 150 0.91 9.34 29.97
C PRO A 150 0.27 10.52 29.22
N TRP A 151 -0.51 11.36 29.91
CA TRP A 151 -1.14 12.54 29.34
C TRP A 151 -0.14 13.56 28.77
N MET A 152 1.06 13.65 29.34
CA MET A 152 2.11 14.51 28.78
C MET A 152 2.55 14.02 27.41
N LEU A 153 2.69 12.71 27.22
CA LEU A 153 3.04 12.14 25.91
C LEU A 153 1.88 12.28 24.92
N VAL A 154 0.64 12.14 25.36
CA VAL A 154 -0.55 12.43 24.53
C VAL A 154 -0.52 13.89 24.05
N ALA A 155 -0.25 14.84 24.95
CA ALA A 155 -0.16 16.26 24.61
C ALA A 155 0.97 16.53 23.58
N VAL A 156 2.15 15.91 23.75
CA VAL A 156 3.26 16.03 22.78
C VAL A 156 2.86 15.51 21.40
N VAL A 157 2.24 14.33 21.33
CA VAL A 157 1.78 13.75 20.05
C VAL A 157 0.70 14.62 19.41
N TRP A 158 -0.21 15.19 20.19
CA TRP A 158 -1.22 16.12 19.69
C TRP A 158 -0.62 17.39 19.10
N VAL A 159 0.37 17.98 19.77
CA VAL A 159 1.08 19.17 19.27
C VAL A 159 1.78 18.87 17.94
N ILE A 160 2.54 17.77 17.86
CA ILE A 160 3.21 17.34 16.63
C ILE A 160 2.19 17.11 15.51
N THR A 161 1.10 16.41 15.82
CA THR A 161 0.03 16.11 14.87
C THR A 161 -0.65 17.38 14.36
N PHE A 162 -0.92 18.35 15.24
CA PHE A 162 -1.54 19.62 14.87
C PHE A 162 -0.66 20.41 13.90
N PHE A 163 0.64 20.50 14.16
CA PHE A 163 1.57 21.21 13.26
C PHE A 163 1.70 20.51 11.90
N LEU A 164 1.83 19.18 11.88
CA LEU A 164 1.87 18.40 10.64
C LEU A 164 0.57 18.53 9.83
N TRP A 165 -0.58 18.40 10.50
CA TRP A 165 -1.89 18.56 9.89
C TRP A 165 -2.05 19.97 9.31
N ARG A 166 -1.73 21.01 10.07
CA ARG A 166 -1.83 22.40 9.60
C ARG A 166 -0.95 22.63 8.36
N HIS A 167 0.29 22.15 8.37
CA HIS A 167 1.21 22.29 7.25
C HIS A 167 0.68 21.68 5.96
N TYR A 168 0.19 20.43 6.02
CA TYR A 168 -0.33 19.75 4.83
C TYR A 168 -1.72 20.22 4.42
N ARG A 169 -2.58 20.62 5.37
CA ARG A 169 -3.89 21.19 5.07
C ARG A 169 -3.79 22.52 4.35
N LEU A 170 -2.77 23.33 4.63
CA LEU A 170 -2.48 24.57 3.88
C LEU A 170 -1.97 24.28 2.47
N LYS A 171 -1.10 23.28 2.29
CA LYS A 171 -0.65 22.84 0.96
C LYS A 171 -1.79 22.29 0.11
N ASP A 172 -2.71 21.56 0.72
CA ASP A 172 -3.81 20.92 0.01
C ASP A 172 -4.98 21.88 -0.29
N ALA A 173 -4.97 23.10 0.26
CA ALA A 173 -6.03 24.09 0.04
C ALA A 173 -6.12 24.60 -1.41
N GLY A 174 -5.01 24.56 -2.16
CA GLY A 174 -4.95 24.97 -3.57
C GLY A 174 -5.24 23.85 -4.56
N ARG A 175 -5.67 22.68 -4.11
CA ARG A 175 -5.75 21.48 -4.92
C ARG A 175 -7.06 21.40 -5.72
N GLN A 176 -6.97 20.98 -6.98
CA GLN A 176 -8.14 20.74 -7.82
C GLN A 176 -8.97 19.59 -7.25
N THR A 177 -10.26 19.84 -7.04
CA THR A 177 -11.24 18.82 -6.65
C THR A 177 -11.99 18.36 -7.90
N PHE A 178 -12.03 17.05 -8.11
CA PHE A 178 -12.76 16.44 -9.24
C PHE A 178 -14.03 15.78 -8.72
N ASP A 179 -15.18 16.15 -9.29
CA ASP A 179 -16.42 15.41 -9.05
C ASP A 179 -16.64 14.41 -10.19
N LEU A 180 -16.46 13.13 -9.88
CA LEU A 180 -16.62 12.04 -10.84
C LEU A 180 -18.10 11.66 -11.06
N GLY A 181 -19.06 12.47 -10.61
CA GLY A 181 -20.50 12.20 -10.72
C GLY A 181 -20.96 10.96 -9.96
N GLN A 182 -20.19 10.52 -8.97
CA GLN A 182 -20.44 9.26 -8.26
C GLN A 182 -21.39 9.45 -7.07
N PRO A 183 -22.23 8.44 -6.76
CA PRO A 183 -23.05 8.44 -5.54
C PRO A 183 -22.19 8.62 -4.28
N TRP A 184 -22.76 9.21 -3.24
CA TRP A 184 -22.04 9.51 -1.98
C TRP A 184 -21.36 8.28 -1.36
N TYR A 185 -21.96 7.09 -1.49
CA TYR A 185 -21.42 5.83 -0.98
C TYR A 185 -20.24 5.29 -1.80
N SER A 186 -20.12 5.69 -3.07
CA SER A 186 -19.01 5.33 -3.97
C SER A 186 -17.85 6.33 -3.93
N LYS A 187 -17.99 7.49 -3.25
CA LYS A 187 -16.89 8.45 -3.03
C LYS A 187 -15.90 7.98 -1.96
N PRO A 188 -14.58 7.93 -2.25
CA PRO A 188 -13.57 7.46 -1.29
C PRO A 188 -13.58 8.34 -0.03
N LEU A 189 -13.28 7.73 1.12
CA LEU A 189 -13.17 8.48 2.37
C LEU A 189 -11.88 9.31 2.37
N PRO A 190 -11.92 10.59 2.76
CA PRO A 190 -10.72 11.37 2.94
C PRO A 190 -9.75 10.68 3.92
N MET A 191 -8.47 10.67 3.59
CA MET A 191 -7.45 9.91 4.33
C MET A 191 -7.39 10.27 5.82
N TYR A 192 -7.55 11.56 6.17
CA TYR A 192 -7.55 12.01 7.56
C TYR A 192 -8.83 11.61 8.30
N THR A 193 -9.98 11.58 7.62
CA THR A 193 -11.23 11.06 8.19
C THR A 193 -11.12 9.56 8.45
N ALA A 194 -10.54 8.81 7.50
CA ALA A 194 -10.26 7.39 7.69
C ALA A 194 -9.32 7.16 8.89
N ALA A 195 -8.29 7.98 9.07
CA ALA A 195 -7.39 7.90 10.23
C ALA A 195 -8.13 8.07 11.57
N ILE A 196 -9.01 9.07 11.67
CA ILE A 196 -9.83 9.31 12.87
C ILE A 196 -10.76 8.12 13.13
N LEU A 197 -11.49 7.66 12.11
CA LEU A 197 -12.40 6.52 12.24
C LEU A 197 -11.67 5.25 12.67
N VAL A 198 -10.50 4.95 12.09
CA VAL A 198 -9.69 3.80 12.49
C VAL A 198 -9.17 3.96 13.93
N GLY A 199 -8.78 5.17 14.35
CA GLY A 199 -8.39 5.45 15.73
C GLY A 199 -9.53 5.18 16.74
N ILE A 200 -10.74 5.64 16.41
CA ILE A 200 -11.95 5.40 17.22
C ILE A 200 -12.29 3.90 17.27
N ILE A 201 -12.32 3.24 16.11
CA ILE A 201 -12.58 1.80 16.01
C ILE A 201 -11.56 1.02 16.85
N GLY A 202 -10.28 1.38 16.78
CA GLY A 202 -9.24 0.74 17.57
C GLY A 202 -9.41 0.95 19.08
N THR A 203 -9.87 2.14 19.48
CA THR A 203 -10.19 2.44 20.90
C THR A 203 -11.36 1.60 21.39
N ILE A 204 -12.42 1.46 20.59
CA ILE A 204 -13.63 0.67 20.94
C ILE A 204 -13.33 -0.84 20.88
N ALA A 205 -12.47 -1.26 19.97
CA ALA A 205 -12.08 -2.66 19.80
C ALA A 205 -11.38 -3.23 21.03
N PHE A 206 -10.61 -2.41 21.77
CA PHE A 206 -9.86 -2.86 22.94
C PHE A 206 -10.75 -3.42 24.06
N PRO A 207 -11.73 -2.68 24.62
CA PRO A 207 -12.61 -3.20 25.67
C PRO A 207 -13.47 -4.37 25.19
N LEU A 208 -13.87 -4.38 23.91
CA LEU A 208 -14.63 -5.50 23.33
C LEU A 208 -13.78 -6.77 23.26
N SER A 209 -12.50 -6.65 22.94
CA SER A 209 -11.54 -7.77 23.01
C SER A 209 -11.27 -8.19 24.45
N ALA A 210 -11.05 -7.24 25.36
CA ALA A 210 -10.79 -7.50 26.78
C ALA A 210 -11.96 -8.27 27.43
N ALA A 211 -13.21 -7.92 27.08
CA ALA A 211 -14.41 -8.63 27.52
C ALA A 211 -14.50 -10.10 27.06
N THR A 212 -13.65 -10.54 26.13
CA THR A 212 -13.53 -11.94 25.71
C THR A 212 -12.34 -12.67 26.33
N GLY A 213 -11.64 -12.06 27.28
CA GLY A 213 -10.44 -12.61 27.91
C GLY A 213 -9.14 -12.29 27.17
N ARG A 214 -9.19 -11.49 26.09
CA ARG A 214 -8.01 -11.05 25.33
C ARG A 214 -7.74 -9.57 25.59
N ASN A 215 -6.86 -9.27 26.55
CA ASN A 215 -6.45 -7.91 26.94
C ASN A 215 -5.46 -7.28 25.93
N SER A 216 -5.83 -7.26 24.66
CA SER A 216 -5.02 -6.67 23.60
C SER A 216 -5.90 -5.93 22.59
N GLY A 217 -5.36 -4.87 22.00
CA GLY A 217 -6.05 -4.10 20.98
C GLY A 217 -6.17 -4.82 19.62
N LEU A 218 -6.36 -4.02 18.57
CA LEU A 218 -6.40 -4.51 17.19
C LEU A 218 -5.11 -5.26 16.83
N GLY A 219 -5.24 -6.46 16.29
CA GLY A 219 -4.14 -7.27 15.81
C GLY A 219 -4.55 -8.08 14.59
N ILE A 220 -3.65 -8.21 13.63
CA ILE A 220 -3.92 -8.96 12.39
C ILE A 220 -3.11 -10.25 12.34
N THR A 221 -1.85 -10.24 12.80
CA THR A 221 -0.92 -11.37 12.65
C THR A 221 -1.35 -12.63 13.38
N THR A 222 -1.63 -12.55 14.69
CA THR A 222 -2.08 -13.73 15.45
C THR A 222 -3.40 -14.25 14.89
N PRO A 223 -4.43 -13.41 14.67
CA PRO A 223 -5.66 -13.89 14.03
C PRO A 223 -5.48 -14.51 12.65
N SER A 224 -4.58 -13.99 11.82
CA SER A 224 -4.32 -14.57 10.50
C SER A 224 -3.65 -15.94 10.60
N ALA A 225 -2.79 -16.13 11.59
CA ALA A 225 -2.20 -17.43 11.90
C ALA A 225 -3.27 -18.38 12.47
N ASP A 226 -4.16 -17.89 13.33
CA ASP A 226 -5.24 -18.68 13.93
C ASP A 226 -6.28 -19.13 12.89
N VAL A 227 -6.59 -18.31 11.88
CA VAL A 227 -7.39 -18.75 10.71
C VAL A 227 -6.73 -19.95 10.02
N MET A 228 -5.41 -19.91 9.81
CA MET A 228 -4.68 -21.02 9.18
C MET A 228 -4.67 -22.26 10.06
N ARG A 229 -4.44 -22.09 11.37
CA ARG A 229 -4.44 -23.21 12.34
C ARG A 229 -5.80 -23.85 12.46
N TRP A 230 -6.87 -23.07 12.57
CA TRP A 230 -8.23 -23.59 12.58
C TRP A 230 -8.50 -24.39 11.30
N SER A 231 -8.09 -23.86 10.14
CA SER A 231 -8.27 -24.57 8.87
C SER A 231 -7.48 -25.88 8.76
N THR A 232 -6.34 -26.02 9.45
CA THR A 232 -5.51 -27.25 9.37
C THR A 232 -5.77 -28.24 10.50
N THR A 233 -6.15 -27.76 11.68
CA THR A 233 -6.32 -28.59 12.90
C THR A 233 -7.78 -28.86 13.23
N GLY A 234 -8.71 -28.03 12.76
CA GLY A 234 -10.12 -28.10 13.13
C GLY A 234 -10.42 -27.72 14.59
N ASP A 235 -9.45 -27.17 15.33
CA ASP A 235 -9.63 -26.79 16.73
C ASP A 235 -10.32 -25.42 16.86
N ASP A 236 -11.53 -25.44 17.40
CA ASP A 236 -12.36 -24.25 17.62
C ASP A 236 -11.76 -23.25 18.63
N SER A 237 -10.74 -23.63 19.40
CA SER A 237 -10.02 -22.71 20.30
C SER A 237 -9.37 -21.54 19.53
N TYR A 238 -8.99 -21.76 18.27
CA TYR A 238 -8.45 -20.73 17.38
C TYR A 238 -9.52 -19.80 16.81
N MET A 239 -10.81 -20.14 16.94
CA MET A 239 -11.93 -19.30 16.51
C MET A 239 -12.27 -18.25 17.58
N ASN A 240 -11.30 -17.41 17.90
CA ASN A 240 -11.41 -16.37 18.93
C ASN A 240 -11.89 -15.02 18.36
N TRP A 241 -11.99 -14.01 19.24
CA TRP A 241 -12.45 -12.67 18.88
C TRP A 241 -11.60 -12.03 17.77
N GLY A 242 -10.29 -12.24 17.80
CA GLY A 242 -9.37 -11.72 16.79
C GLY A 242 -9.57 -12.39 15.43
N THR A 243 -9.76 -13.71 15.40
CA THR A 243 -10.07 -14.48 14.18
C THR A 243 -11.35 -13.97 13.51
N MET A 244 -12.40 -13.76 14.31
CA MET A 244 -13.63 -13.13 13.81
C MET A 244 -13.41 -11.71 13.29
N LEU A 245 -12.50 -10.95 13.89
CA LEU A 245 -12.15 -9.61 13.42
C LEU A 245 -11.52 -9.62 12.02
N VAL A 246 -10.59 -10.52 11.72
CA VAL A 246 -9.96 -10.58 10.38
C VAL A 246 -10.92 -11.12 9.31
N ILE A 247 -11.79 -12.07 9.67
CA ILE A 247 -12.86 -12.54 8.78
C ILE A 247 -13.85 -11.41 8.52
N GLY A 248 -14.26 -10.68 9.56
CA GLY A 248 -15.11 -9.51 9.43
C GLY A 248 -14.48 -8.42 8.56
N LEU A 249 -13.18 -8.18 8.72
CA LEU A 249 -12.41 -7.24 7.91
C LEU A 249 -12.51 -7.60 6.42
N PHE A 250 -12.32 -8.87 6.07
CA PHE A 250 -12.48 -9.34 4.70
C PHE A 250 -13.90 -9.08 4.16
N ILE A 251 -14.92 -9.47 4.92
CA ILE A 251 -16.33 -9.31 4.53
C ILE A 251 -16.70 -7.84 4.35
N GLY A 252 -16.31 -6.99 5.31
CA GLY A 252 -16.59 -5.55 5.27
C GLY A 252 -15.90 -4.85 4.10
N ALA A 253 -14.64 -5.21 3.84
CA ALA A 253 -13.91 -4.71 2.68
C ALA A 253 -14.54 -5.18 1.35
N PHE A 254 -15.00 -6.44 1.28
CA PHE A 254 -15.65 -6.99 0.08
C PHE A 254 -16.96 -6.27 -0.23
N ILE A 255 -17.80 -6.07 0.78
CA ILE A 255 -19.06 -5.32 0.64
C ILE A 255 -18.76 -3.89 0.18
N ALA A 256 -17.82 -3.21 0.83
CA ALA A 256 -17.42 -1.85 0.46
C ALA A 256 -16.90 -1.75 -0.98
N ALA A 257 -16.04 -2.69 -1.41
CA ALA A 257 -15.49 -2.73 -2.76
C ALA A 257 -16.59 -2.98 -3.81
N LYS A 258 -17.55 -3.87 -3.54
CA LYS A 258 -18.69 -4.11 -4.44
C LYS A 258 -19.63 -2.91 -4.53
N VAL A 259 -19.98 -2.30 -3.40
CA VAL A 259 -20.86 -1.11 -3.36
C VAL A 259 -20.22 0.08 -4.09
N ALA A 260 -18.89 0.19 -4.06
CA ALA A 260 -18.16 1.21 -4.79
C ALA A 260 -17.95 0.89 -6.29
N GLY A 261 -18.18 -0.36 -6.70
CA GLY A 261 -17.79 -0.86 -8.02
C GLY A 261 -16.27 -0.87 -8.23
N GLU A 262 -15.50 -1.05 -7.16
CA GLU A 262 -14.03 -1.16 -7.18
C GLU A 262 -13.54 -2.62 -7.15
N PHE A 263 -14.47 -3.58 -7.04
CA PHE A 263 -14.16 -5.01 -7.08
C PHE A 263 -13.86 -5.48 -8.51
N ARG A 264 -12.64 -5.96 -8.74
CA ARG A 264 -12.24 -6.60 -10.00
C ARG A 264 -11.16 -7.63 -9.71
N VAL A 265 -11.33 -8.84 -10.24
CA VAL A 265 -10.32 -9.90 -10.13
C VAL A 265 -9.13 -9.53 -11.01
N ARG A 266 -7.97 -9.33 -10.36
CA ARG A 266 -6.72 -8.94 -11.02
C ARG A 266 -5.69 -10.05 -10.78
N VAL A 267 -5.34 -10.75 -11.85
CA VAL A 267 -4.35 -11.84 -11.81
C VAL A 267 -2.96 -11.24 -12.04
N PRO A 268 -2.00 -11.44 -11.12
CA PRO A 268 -0.64 -10.93 -11.28
C PRO A 268 0.14 -11.76 -12.32
N ASP A 269 1.16 -11.15 -12.91
CA ASP A 269 2.18 -11.87 -13.68
C ASP A 269 3.03 -12.78 -12.76
N ALA A 270 3.71 -13.76 -13.35
CA ALA A 270 4.50 -14.75 -12.61
C ALA A 270 5.54 -14.11 -11.68
N GLN A 271 6.21 -13.04 -12.11
CA GLN A 271 7.21 -12.37 -11.28
C GLN A 271 6.57 -11.71 -10.05
N THR A 272 5.42 -11.06 -10.23
CA THR A 272 4.64 -10.49 -9.12
C THR A 272 4.10 -11.57 -8.19
N ALA A 273 3.73 -12.75 -8.70
CA ALA A 273 3.33 -13.89 -7.88
C ALA A 273 4.49 -14.37 -6.99
N TYR A 274 5.70 -14.57 -7.52
CA TYR A 274 6.88 -14.95 -6.72
C TYR A 274 7.24 -13.90 -5.65
N ARG A 275 7.14 -12.61 -6.00
CA ARG A 275 7.32 -11.52 -5.02
C ARG A 275 6.27 -11.57 -3.92
N SER A 276 5.02 -11.90 -4.25
CA SER A 276 3.94 -12.05 -3.28
C SER A 276 4.18 -13.21 -2.30
N ILE A 277 4.70 -14.35 -2.79
CA ILE A 277 5.11 -15.49 -1.95
C ILE A 277 6.22 -15.07 -0.99
N GLY A 278 7.33 -14.56 -1.53
CA GLY A 278 8.49 -14.15 -0.72
C GLY A 278 8.13 -13.05 0.28
N GLY A 279 7.35 -12.06 -0.15
CA GLY A 279 6.84 -10.98 0.69
C GLY A 279 5.93 -11.50 1.80
N GLY A 280 5.01 -12.42 1.51
CA GLY A 280 4.15 -13.06 2.51
C GLY A 280 4.95 -13.79 3.58
N ILE A 281 5.93 -14.61 3.19
CA ILE A 281 6.81 -15.33 4.13
C ILE A 281 7.58 -14.36 5.02
N MET A 282 8.23 -13.35 4.43
CA MET A 282 8.97 -12.33 5.18
C MET A 282 8.07 -11.56 6.14
N MET A 283 6.84 -11.26 5.73
CA MET A 283 5.86 -10.62 6.60
C MET A 283 5.47 -11.51 7.78
N GLY A 284 5.26 -12.81 7.60
CA GLY A 284 4.80 -13.67 8.69
C GLY A 284 5.92 -13.97 9.69
N VAL A 285 7.13 -14.22 9.19
CA VAL A 285 8.35 -14.35 10.02
C VAL A 285 8.64 -13.04 10.77
N GLY A 286 8.71 -11.92 10.04
CA GLY A 286 9.05 -10.63 10.62
C GLY A 286 8.03 -10.15 11.66
N ALA A 287 6.73 -10.33 11.40
CA ALA A 287 5.69 -9.95 12.35
C ALA A 287 5.66 -10.86 13.60
N SER A 288 6.08 -12.12 13.47
CA SER A 288 6.13 -13.05 14.61
C SER A 288 7.30 -12.72 15.54
N LEU A 289 8.49 -12.49 14.96
CA LEU A 289 9.69 -12.04 15.67
C LEU A 289 9.49 -10.68 16.34
N ALA A 290 8.91 -9.71 15.61
CA ALA A 290 8.63 -8.38 16.17
C ALA A 290 7.47 -8.36 17.18
N GLY A 291 6.79 -9.50 17.37
CA GLY A 291 5.63 -9.60 18.25
C GLY A 291 4.44 -8.75 17.80
N GLY A 292 4.34 -8.41 16.51
CA GLY A 292 3.29 -7.58 15.94
C GLY A 292 3.57 -7.10 14.50
N CYS A 293 2.50 -6.81 13.76
CA CYS A 293 2.56 -6.13 12.46
C CYS A 293 2.40 -4.60 12.62
N THR A 294 2.28 -3.87 11.50
CA THR A 294 2.02 -2.42 11.51
C THR A 294 0.76 -2.01 12.27
N VAL A 295 -0.28 -2.85 12.34
CA VAL A 295 -1.48 -2.54 13.14
C VAL A 295 -1.20 -2.71 14.64
N GLY A 296 -0.62 -3.85 15.03
CA GLY A 296 -0.30 -4.10 16.45
C GLY A 296 0.78 -3.15 16.96
N ASN A 297 1.97 -3.22 16.37
CA ASN A 297 3.11 -2.43 16.82
C ASN A 297 3.03 -0.95 16.39
N GLY A 298 2.55 -0.68 15.18
CA GLY A 298 2.56 0.67 14.62
C GLY A 298 1.36 1.54 14.99
N MET A 299 0.21 0.95 15.35
CA MET A 299 -0.98 1.71 15.76
C MET A 299 -1.31 1.54 17.24
N VAL A 300 -1.35 0.30 17.76
CA VAL A 300 -1.77 0.05 19.15
C VAL A 300 -0.63 0.33 20.13
N GLU A 301 0.54 -0.31 19.95
CA GLU A 301 1.67 -0.16 20.88
C GLU A 301 2.27 1.26 20.90
N THR A 302 2.30 1.94 19.76
CA THR A 302 2.73 3.36 19.69
C THR A 302 1.76 4.27 20.45
N SER A 303 0.46 3.98 20.41
CA SER A 303 -0.58 4.71 21.16
C SER A 303 -0.52 4.43 22.66
N LEU A 304 0.01 3.27 23.06
CA LEU A 304 0.33 2.93 24.45
C LEU A 304 1.70 3.46 24.90
N PHE A 305 2.43 4.17 24.02
CA PHE A 305 3.79 4.68 24.27
C PHE A 305 4.78 3.59 24.72
N SER A 306 4.63 2.39 24.15
CA SER A 306 5.53 1.24 24.37
C SER A 306 6.84 1.39 23.60
N PHE A 307 7.96 1.02 24.22
CA PHE A 307 9.27 1.01 23.53
C PHE A 307 9.25 0.08 22.32
N LYS A 308 8.59 -1.07 22.46
CA LYS A 308 8.40 -2.05 21.39
C LYS A 308 7.71 -1.41 20.17
N GLY A 309 6.63 -0.66 20.39
CA GLY A 309 5.86 -0.03 19.30
C GLY A 309 6.68 0.96 18.48
N TRP A 310 7.34 1.90 19.14
CA TRP A 310 8.11 2.95 18.47
C TRP A 310 9.37 2.40 17.76
N ILE A 311 10.08 1.47 18.39
CA ILE A 311 11.27 0.85 17.81
C ILE A 311 10.87 -0.06 16.64
N ALA A 312 9.80 -0.85 16.80
CA ALA A 312 9.27 -1.66 15.70
C ALA A 312 8.88 -0.76 14.51
N LEU A 313 8.16 0.33 14.74
CA LEU A 313 7.74 1.24 13.67
C LEU A 313 8.95 1.84 12.93
N LEU A 314 10.00 2.23 13.66
CA LEU A 314 11.25 2.73 13.08
C LEU A 314 11.91 1.68 12.19
N PHE A 315 12.11 0.46 12.67
CA PHE A 315 12.77 -0.59 11.89
C PHE A 315 11.92 -1.10 10.73
N ILE A 316 10.59 -1.09 10.87
CA ILE A 316 9.67 -1.32 9.75
C ILE A 316 9.85 -0.22 8.69
N ALA A 317 9.92 1.05 9.08
CA ALA A 317 10.15 2.15 8.15
C ALA A 317 11.50 2.02 7.44
N LEU A 318 12.57 1.66 8.16
CA LEU A 318 13.89 1.39 7.57
C LEU A 318 13.86 0.21 6.59
N GLY A 319 13.18 -0.89 6.95
CA GLY A 319 12.98 -2.04 6.07
C GLY A 319 12.19 -1.71 4.81
N VAL A 320 11.14 -0.88 4.94
CA VAL A 320 10.37 -0.35 3.82
C VAL A 320 11.25 0.50 2.90
N GLY A 321 12.05 1.41 3.46
CA GLY A 321 12.97 2.26 2.68
C GLY A 321 14.04 1.44 1.95
N PHE A 322 14.62 0.45 2.63
CA PHE A 322 15.61 -0.45 2.03
C PHE A 322 14.99 -1.32 0.93
N GLY A 323 13.85 -1.96 1.20
CA GLY A 323 13.13 -2.78 0.24
C GLY A 323 12.65 -1.98 -0.97
N ALA A 324 12.19 -0.75 -0.76
CA ALA A 324 11.80 0.15 -1.83
C ALA A 324 12.99 0.45 -2.76
N LYS A 325 14.15 0.81 -2.19
CA LYS A 325 15.37 1.06 -2.97
C LYS A 325 15.86 -0.17 -3.75
N LEU A 326 15.69 -1.36 -3.18
CA LEU A 326 16.19 -2.61 -3.76
C LEU A 326 15.30 -3.13 -4.89
N TRP A 327 13.97 -3.16 -4.69
CA TRP A 327 13.04 -3.87 -5.58
C TRP A 327 12.09 -2.97 -6.39
N LEU A 328 11.84 -1.72 -5.96
CA LEU A 328 11.01 -0.79 -6.74
C LEU A 328 11.87 -0.13 -7.82
N LYS A 329 12.28 -0.93 -8.80
CA LYS A 329 12.78 -0.43 -10.08
C LYS A 329 11.61 -0.32 -11.07
N PRO A 330 11.54 0.75 -11.87
CA PRO A 330 10.49 0.93 -12.87
C PRO A 330 10.50 -0.23 -13.88
N ARG A 331 9.33 -0.73 -14.30
CA ARG A 331 9.23 -1.71 -15.41
C ARG A 331 9.81 -1.09 -16.68
N LYS A 332 10.50 -1.89 -17.51
CA LYS A 332 10.82 -1.47 -18.89
C LYS A 332 9.55 -1.57 -19.71
N ALA A 333 9.22 -0.56 -20.52
CA ALA A 333 8.00 -0.60 -21.32
C ALA A 333 8.11 -1.65 -22.43
N ASN A 334 7.00 -2.33 -22.70
CA ASN A 334 6.80 -3.01 -23.96
C ASN A 334 6.40 -1.94 -24.98
N SER A 335 7.34 -1.56 -25.84
CA SER A 335 7.09 -0.68 -26.99
C SER A 335 6.27 -1.41 -28.05
N GLY A 336 4.96 -1.57 -27.82
CA GLY A 336 4.03 -2.09 -28.81
C GLY A 336 3.73 -1.04 -29.90
N GLN A 337 3.83 -1.44 -31.17
CA GLN A 337 3.67 -0.59 -32.36
C GLN A 337 2.36 0.22 -32.41
N PRO A 338 2.33 1.35 -33.16
CA PRO A 338 1.19 2.27 -33.19
C PRO A 338 0.01 1.66 -33.94
N THR A 339 -1.12 1.45 -33.26
CA THR A 339 -2.42 1.24 -33.91
C THR A 339 -3.16 2.57 -33.98
N ALA A 340 -3.62 2.95 -35.17
CA ALA A 340 -4.18 4.28 -35.48
C ALA A 340 -5.54 4.59 -34.81
N ASN A 341 -6.13 3.63 -34.10
CA ASN A 341 -7.39 3.80 -33.38
C ASN A 341 -7.17 3.44 -31.91
N TYR A 342 -6.92 4.46 -31.07
CA TYR A 342 -6.92 4.28 -29.62
C TYR A 342 -8.35 4.48 -29.11
N ASN A 343 -9.00 3.38 -28.73
CA ASN A 343 -10.21 3.40 -27.93
C ASN A 343 -9.87 2.83 -26.56
N THR A 344 -10.19 3.58 -25.51
CA THR A 344 -9.94 3.18 -24.12
C THR A 344 -10.62 1.84 -23.79
N THR A 345 -11.76 1.54 -24.42
CA THR A 345 -12.46 0.26 -24.30
C THR A 345 -11.66 -0.92 -24.88
N ASP A 346 -11.02 -0.74 -26.03
CA ASP A 346 -10.26 -1.81 -26.70
C ASP A 346 -8.96 -2.15 -25.95
N ALA A 347 -8.35 -1.19 -25.25
CA ALA A 347 -7.20 -1.43 -24.36
C ALA A 347 -7.62 -2.13 -23.04
N MET A 348 -8.85 -1.86 -22.57
CA MET A 348 -9.39 -2.44 -21.34
C MET A 348 -9.92 -3.87 -21.51
N ASP A 349 -10.45 -4.21 -22.68
CA ASP A 349 -10.96 -5.54 -23.02
C ASP A 349 -9.82 -6.49 -23.49
N ASN A 350 -8.73 -5.95 -24.03
CA ASN A 350 -7.55 -6.71 -24.49
C ASN A 350 -6.32 -6.52 -23.59
N ALA A 351 -6.48 -6.48 -22.27
CA ALA A 351 -5.34 -6.59 -21.36
C ALA A 351 -4.64 -7.94 -21.63
N PRO A 352 -3.34 -7.97 -22.00
CA PRO A 352 -2.72 -9.21 -22.44
C PRO A 352 -2.69 -10.22 -21.30
N VAL A 353 -3.37 -11.35 -21.52
CA VAL A 353 -3.13 -12.58 -20.78
C VAL A 353 -1.71 -13.01 -21.12
N ASN A 354 -0.77 -12.80 -20.20
CA ASN A 354 0.60 -13.30 -20.34
C ASN A 354 0.60 -14.85 -20.24
N THR A 355 0.19 -15.53 -21.31
CA THR A 355 0.60 -16.91 -21.56
C THR A 355 2.01 -16.87 -22.13
N GLY A 356 3.00 -17.15 -21.29
CA GLY A 356 4.36 -17.42 -21.76
C GLY A 356 4.39 -18.70 -22.59
N GLY A 357 5.15 -18.68 -23.69
CA GLY A 357 5.47 -19.84 -24.49
C GLY A 357 6.39 -19.44 -25.64
N GLU A 358 7.61 -19.96 -25.61
CA GLU A 358 8.65 -19.79 -26.62
C GLU A 358 8.22 -20.30 -28.01
N SER A 359 8.92 -19.80 -29.05
CA SER A 359 9.16 -20.43 -30.36
C SER A 359 8.04 -20.44 -31.42
N ALA A 360 8.22 -19.63 -32.48
CA ALA A 360 7.86 -19.95 -33.87
C ALA A 360 8.51 -18.88 -34.77
N GLN A 361 9.77 -19.04 -35.20
CA GLN A 361 10.20 -19.80 -36.38
C GLN A 361 9.62 -19.25 -37.70
N ASN A 362 10.50 -18.53 -38.40
CA ASN A 362 10.59 -18.32 -39.86
C ASN A 362 9.29 -18.34 -40.69
N ARG A 363 8.98 -17.19 -41.28
CA ARG A 363 8.53 -17.14 -42.68
C ARG A 363 9.35 -16.12 -43.45
N ALA A 364 10.28 -16.66 -44.24
CA ALA A 364 10.82 -16.01 -45.41
C ALA A 364 9.73 -15.90 -46.48
N ALA A 365 9.65 -14.74 -47.14
CA ALA A 365 9.12 -14.60 -48.48
C ALA A 365 9.66 -13.31 -49.11
N ASN A 366 10.56 -13.53 -50.07
CA ASN A 366 10.76 -12.82 -51.33
C ASN A 366 11.27 -11.38 -51.41
N ASP A 367 12.35 -11.30 -52.21
CA ASP A 367 12.55 -10.39 -53.35
C ASP A 367 12.75 -8.90 -53.03
N ASP A 368 13.99 -8.41 -53.15
CA ASP A 368 14.49 -7.97 -54.46
C ASP A 368 15.88 -7.28 -54.38
N ASN A 369 16.72 -7.68 -55.33
CA ASN A 369 17.77 -6.91 -56.01
C ASN A 369 18.73 -6.01 -55.19
N VAL A 370 19.91 -6.58 -54.97
CA VAL A 370 21.17 -5.84 -54.86
C VAL A 370 21.50 -5.20 -56.20
N SER A 371 21.58 -3.86 -56.23
CA SER A 371 22.42 -3.14 -57.19
C SER A 371 23.03 -1.89 -56.53
N VAL A 372 24.35 -1.85 -56.54
CA VAL A 372 25.18 -0.74 -56.06
C VAL A 372 25.35 0.25 -57.23
N PRO A 373 25.33 1.57 -56.97
CA PRO A 373 26.40 2.37 -57.57
C PRO A 373 27.01 3.42 -56.63
N GLN A 374 28.35 3.38 -56.62
CA GLN A 374 29.32 4.48 -56.66
C GLN A 374 29.14 5.72 -55.76
N LEU A 375 30.13 5.87 -54.86
CA LEU A 375 30.46 7.12 -54.18
C LEU A 375 30.77 8.24 -55.17
N ASN A 376 30.00 9.32 -55.11
CA ASN A 376 30.40 10.65 -55.55
C ASN A 376 30.44 11.57 -54.32
N LEU A 377 31.65 11.89 -53.86
CA LEU A 377 31.86 12.84 -52.77
C LEU A 377 31.86 14.26 -53.37
N VAL A 378 30.73 14.97 -53.24
CA VAL A 378 30.66 16.41 -53.50
C VAL A 378 30.74 17.13 -52.15
N ASN A 379 31.79 17.94 -51.97
CA ASN A 379 31.91 18.85 -50.84
C ASN A 379 30.84 19.95 -50.94
N ALA A 380 29.89 19.95 -50.02
CA ALA A 380 28.98 21.07 -49.82
C ALA A 380 28.79 21.33 -48.31
N THR A 381 29.49 22.34 -47.83
CA THR A 381 29.27 22.99 -46.53
C THR A 381 27.84 23.50 -46.43
N SER A 382 27.01 22.84 -45.63
CA SER A 382 25.75 23.40 -45.18
C SER A 382 25.52 22.98 -43.72
N ALA A 383 25.37 24.00 -42.86
CA ALA A 383 25.00 23.83 -41.48
C ALA A 383 23.59 23.24 -41.42
N VAL A 384 23.51 21.92 -41.27
CA VAL A 384 22.27 21.23 -40.92
C VAL A 384 22.02 21.52 -39.45
N SER A 385 21.12 22.46 -39.18
CA SER A 385 20.44 22.52 -37.90
C SER A 385 19.70 21.19 -37.73
N LEU A 386 20.25 20.28 -36.92
CA LEU A 386 19.53 19.09 -36.49
C LEU A 386 18.26 19.57 -35.79
N ALA A 387 17.12 19.42 -36.47
CA ALA A 387 15.85 19.31 -35.78
C ALA A 387 15.98 18.12 -34.84
N THR A 388 16.18 18.38 -33.55
CA THR A 388 16.14 17.36 -32.49
C THR A 388 14.79 16.67 -32.61
N LYS A 389 14.82 15.44 -33.14
CA LYS A 389 13.67 14.54 -33.19
C LYS A 389 13.04 14.56 -31.79
N PRO A 390 11.75 14.91 -31.65
CA PRO A 390 11.12 14.94 -30.33
C PRO A 390 11.37 13.59 -29.67
N LYS A 391 11.94 13.65 -28.46
CA LYS A 391 12.34 12.48 -27.70
C LYS A 391 11.06 11.75 -27.32
N THR A 392 10.62 10.80 -28.15
CA THR A 392 9.43 10.02 -27.86
C THR A 392 9.66 9.29 -26.54
N PRO A 393 8.79 9.47 -25.54
CA PRO A 393 9.03 8.86 -24.25
C PRO A 393 9.08 7.34 -24.38
N GLU A 394 10.09 6.69 -23.79
CA GLU A 394 10.34 5.25 -23.99
C GLU A 394 9.15 4.38 -23.54
N LYS A 395 8.35 4.92 -22.62
CA LYS A 395 7.21 4.25 -21.98
C LYS A 395 5.83 4.75 -22.39
N ALA A 396 5.75 5.79 -23.22
CA ALA A 396 4.49 6.40 -23.57
C ALA A 396 4.24 6.33 -25.07
N ARG A 397 3.05 5.90 -25.45
CA ARG A 397 2.65 5.82 -26.85
C ARG A 397 2.19 7.21 -27.31
N PRO A 398 2.73 7.79 -28.39
CA PRO A 398 2.25 9.07 -28.89
C PRO A 398 0.83 8.91 -29.47
N LEU A 399 -0.09 9.79 -29.07
CA LEU A 399 -1.46 9.88 -29.58
C LEU A 399 -1.62 10.98 -30.64
N GLY A 400 -0.58 11.78 -30.87
CA GLY A 400 -0.63 12.98 -31.72
C GLY A 400 -1.01 14.25 -30.93
N ASN A 401 -0.81 15.42 -31.54
CA ASN A 401 -1.12 16.74 -30.96
C ASN A 401 -0.51 16.99 -29.57
N GLY A 402 0.72 16.53 -29.33
CA GLY A 402 1.40 16.70 -28.03
C GLY A 402 0.79 15.87 -26.89
N ARG A 403 -0.01 14.84 -27.21
CA ARG A 403 -0.60 13.90 -26.24
C ARG A 403 0.11 12.55 -26.28
N TYR A 404 0.31 11.97 -25.11
CA TYR A 404 0.95 10.67 -24.92
C TYR A 404 0.10 9.78 -24.02
N ALA A 405 -0.04 8.51 -24.36
CA ALA A 405 -0.76 7.51 -23.56
C ALA A 405 0.22 6.68 -22.72
N LEU A 406 -0.14 6.45 -21.46
CA LEU A 406 0.54 5.55 -20.53
C LEU A 406 -0.49 4.56 -19.96
N ASP A 407 -0.32 3.28 -20.29
CA ASP A 407 -1.15 2.20 -19.75
C ASP A 407 -0.47 1.58 -18.52
N THR A 408 -1.14 1.67 -17.38
CA THR A 408 -0.71 1.05 -16.11
C THR A 408 -1.77 0.12 -15.52
N LEU A 409 -2.67 -0.43 -16.35
CA LEU A 409 -3.68 -1.38 -15.91
C LEU A 409 -3.03 -2.66 -15.32
N GLY A 410 -3.62 -3.15 -14.23
CA GLY A 410 -3.11 -4.29 -13.45
C GLY A 410 -1.88 -3.95 -12.60
N ALA A 411 -1.35 -2.73 -12.68
CA ALA A 411 -0.22 -2.32 -11.87
C ALA A 411 -0.64 -2.01 -10.43
N VAL A 412 0.11 -2.55 -9.48
CA VAL A 412 -0.09 -2.28 -8.06
C VAL A 412 0.60 -0.98 -7.67
N CYS A 413 0.01 -0.19 -6.77
CA CYS A 413 0.66 1.01 -6.28
C CYS A 413 2.01 0.68 -5.58
N PRO A 414 3.11 1.41 -5.88
CA PRO A 414 3.16 2.78 -6.42
C PRO A 414 3.40 2.90 -7.94
N PHE A 415 3.40 1.80 -8.70
CA PHE A 415 3.88 1.81 -10.08
C PHE A 415 3.19 2.83 -11.00
N PRO A 416 1.85 3.01 -10.96
CA PRO A 416 1.18 4.03 -11.78
C PRO A 416 1.75 5.44 -11.61
N LEU A 417 2.01 5.85 -10.36
CA LEU A 417 2.58 7.17 -10.07
C LEU A 417 4.05 7.28 -10.49
N ILE A 418 4.85 6.23 -10.24
CA ILE A 418 6.28 6.25 -10.59
C ILE A 418 6.45 6.33 -12.11
N GLU A 419 5.66 5.57 -12.86
CA GLU A 419 5.73 5.55 -14.32
C GLU A 419 5.22 6.87 -14.90
N ALA A 420 4.14 7.43 -14.35
CA ALA A 420 3.65 8.76 -14.73
C ALA A 420 4.72 9.84 -14.53
N LYS A 421 5.42 9.85 -13.39
CA LYS A 421 6.52 10.79 -13.10
C LYS A 421 7.65 10.71 -14.12
N GLN A 422 8.00 9.51 -14.54
CA GLN A 422 9.08 9.29 -15.49
C GLN A 422 8.74 9.82 -16.87
N VAL A 423 7.56 9.46 -17.37
CA VAL A 423 7.09 9.96 -18.66
C VAL A 423 6.96 11.48 -18.61
N MET A 424 6.39 12.03 -17.53
CA MET A 424 6.22 13.48 -17.38
C MET A 424 7.55 14.24 -17.36
N ALA A 425 8.63 13.63 -16.83
CA ALA A 425 9.95 14.23 -16.88
C ALA A 425 10.49 14.38 -18.31
N GLU A 426 10.04 13.53 -19.25
CA GLU A 426 10.46 13.52 -20.65
C GLU A 426 9.62 14.47 -21.54
N LEU A 427 8.42 14.86 -21.08
CA LEU A 427 7.50 15.76 -21.81
C LEU A 427 7.94 17.23 -21.78
N GLN A 428 7.43 18.04 -22.69
CA GLN A 428 7.59 19.50 -22.72
C GLN A 428 6.41 20.21 -22.02
N PRO A 429 6.58 21.43 -21.49
CA PRO A 429 5.47 22.21 -20.94
C PRO A 429 4.32 22.36 -21.96
N GLY A 430 3.09 22.10 -21.52
CA GLY A 430 1.91 22.09 -22.37
C GLY A 430 1.60 20.75 -23.07
N GLU A 431 2.51 19.79 -23.06
CA GLU A 431 2.20 18.41 -23.49
C GLU A 431 1.37 17.68 -22.44
N ALA A 432 0.54 16.73 -22.88
CA ALA A 432 -0.40 16.02 -22.02
C ALA A 432 -0.13 14.51 -21.97
N LEU A 433 -0.23 13.95 -20.78
CA LEU A 433 -0.13 12.52 -20.50
C LEU A 433 -1.51 11.97 -20.11
N VAL A 434 -2.04 11.08 -20.94
CA VAL A 434 -3.26 10.30 -20.69
C VAL A 434 -2.86 9.01 -20.00
N ILE A 435 -3.32 8.79 -18.78
CA ILE A 435 -2.94 7.67 -17.93
C ILE A 435 -4.17 6.78 -17.71
N ASP A 436 -4.09 5.53 -18.16
CA ASP A 436 -5.08 4.50 -17.84
C ASP A 436 -4.58 3.67 -16.65
N PHE A 437 -5.44 3.50 -15.65
CA PHE A 437 -5.06 2.78 -14.44
C PHE A 437 -6.27 2.19 -13.71
N ASP A 438 -6.01 1.13 -12.94
CA ASP A 438 -7.00 0.44 -12.12
C ASP A 438 -6.59 0.35 -10.64
N CYS A 439 -5.45 0.95 -10.25
CA CYS A 439 -5.09 1.12 -8.85
C CYS A 439 -5.96 2.21 -8.22
N THR A 440 -6.81 1.84 -7.27
CA THR A 440 -7.70 2.77 -6.56
C THR A 440 -6.92 3.96 -5.95
N GLN A 441 -5.78 3.71 -5.29
CA GLN A 441 -4.92 4.75 -4.72
C GLN A 441 -4.32 5.73 -5.73
N ALA A 442 -4.23 5.38 -7.01
CA ALA A 442 -3.72 6.29 -8.05
C ALA A 442 -4.68 7.46 -8.29
N THR A 443 -5.98 7.29 -8.03
CA THR A 443 -6.97 8.38 -8.12
C THR A 443 -6.69 9.53 -7.13
N ASP A 444 -6.04 9.26 -5.99
CA ASP A 444 -5.67 10.29 -5.01
C ASP A 444 -4.21 10.73 -5.18
N SER A 445 -3.31 9.80 -5.53
CA SER A 445 -1.88 10.09 -5.51
C SER A 445 -1.37 10.79 -6.78
N ILE A 446 -1.94 10.53 -7.95
CA ILE A 446 -1.56 11.22 -9.20
C ILE A 446 -1.97 12.70 -9.16
N PRO A 447 -3.21 13.09 -8.80
CA PRO A 447 -3.57 14.51 -8.70
C PRO A 447 -2.80 15.23 -7.58
N ALA A 448 -2.42 14.52 -6.51
CA ALA A 448 -1.62 15.11 -5.42
C ALA A 448 -0.25 15.54 -5.93
N TRP A 449 0.40 14.62 -6.64
CA TRP A 449 1.69 14.86 -7.24
C TRP A 449 1.63 15.92 -8.34
N ALA A 450 0.61 15.87 -9.20
CA ALA A 450 0.42 16.87 -10.25
C ALA A 450 0.34 18.28 -9.65
N ALA A 451 -0.50 18.48 -8.62
CA ALA A 451 -0.59 19.76 -7.92
C ALA A 451 0.72 20.19 -7.25
N ASP A 452 1.48 19.27 -6.65
CA ASP A 452 2.75 19.57 -5.99
C ASP A 452 3.84 20.03 -6.97
N GLU A 453 3.86 19.49 -8.18
CA GLU A 453 4.82 19.85 -9.25
C GLU A 453 4.27 20.91 -10.22
N GLY A 454 3.12 21.51 -9.91
CA GLY A 454 2.51 22.57 -10.74
C GLY A 454 1.90 22.08 -12.06
N HIS A 455 1.65 20.78 -12.22
CA HIS A 455 0.95 20.19 -13.35
C HIS A 455 -0.57 20.31 -13.19
N THR A 456 -1.29 20.38 -14.31
CA THR A 456 -2.76 20.54 -14.33
C THR A 456 -3.43 19.23 -14.70
N VAL A 457 -4.54 18.86 -14.05
CA VAL A 457 -5.33 17.68 -14.43
C VAL A 457 -6.62 18.16 -15.10
N GLU A 458 -6.83 17.80 -16.37
CA GLU A 458 -7.94 18.33 -17.19
C GLU A 458 -9.12 17.37 -17.33
N ASP A 459 -8.87 16.08 -17.61
CA ASP A 459 -9.91 15.08 -17.84
C ASP A 459 -9.68 13.90 -16.91
N PHE A 460 -10.43 13.85 -15.80
CA PHE A 460 -10.43 12.72 -14.87
C PHE A 460 -11.81 12.09 -14.86
N LYS A 461 -11.89 10.85 -15.36
CA LYS A 461 -13.14 10.11 -15.51
C LYS A 461 -12.98 8.64 -15.15
N ARG A 462 -14.07 8.04 -14.67
CA ARG A 462 -14.19 6.59 -14.51
C ARG A 462 -14.66 6.02 -15.84
N VAL A 463 -13.93 5.04 -16.36
CA VAL A 463 -14.18 4.47 -17.70
C VAL A 463 -14.80 3.08 -17.60
N SER A 464 -14.52 2.34 -16.52
CA SER A 464 -15.10 1.02 -16.26
C SER A 464 -15.16 0.69 -14.77
N ASP A 465 -15.55 -0.54 -14.43
CA ASP A 465 -15.48 -1.03 -13.05
C ASP A 465 -14.03 -1.14 -12.59
N ALA A 466 -13.74 -0.41 -11.52
CA ALA A 466 -12.41 -0.21 -10.97
C ALA A 466 -11.36 0.30 -11.99
N GLY A 467 -11.77 1.03 -13.04
CA GLY A 467 -10.89 1.58 -14.08
C GLY A 467 -11.09 3.08 -14.31
N TRP A 468 -9.99 3.82 -14.34
CA TRP A 468 -9.96 5.27 -14.49
C TRP A 468 -9.02 5.71 -15.60
N GLN A 469 -9.34 6.85 -16.19
CA GLN A 469 -8.48 7.57 -17.12
C GLN A 469 -8.27 9.00 -16.59
N MET A 470 -7.02 9.45 -16.62
CA MET A 470 -6.64 10.80 -16.19
C MET A 470 -5.71 11.46 -17.19
N THR A 471 -6.04 12.68 -17.61
CA THR A 471 -5.15 13.50 -18.43
C THR A 471 -4.43 14.53 -17.57
N VAL A 472 -3.10 14.44 -17.52
CA VAL A 472 -2.22 15.37 -16.80
C VAL A 472 -1.44 16.20 -17.80
N VAL A 473 -1.57 17.52 -17.75
CA VAL A 473 -0.84 18.47 -18.60
C VAL A 473 0.37 18.99 -17.85
N LYS A 474 1.54 18.95 -18.50
CA LYS A 474 2.79 19.40 -17.91
C LYS A 474 2.77 20.91 -17.65
N GLY A 475 2.94 21.27 -16.39
CA GLY A 475 3.19 22.64 -15.93
C GLY A 475 4.57 23.15 -16.35
N GLY A 476 4.72 24.48 -16.33
CA GLY A 476 5.96 25.19 -16.71
C GLY A 476 7.07 25.11 -15.68
#